data_AF-A0A6I5C6U8-F1
#
_entry.id   AF-A0A6I5C6U8-F1
#
_cell.length_a   1.000
_cell.length_b   1.000
_cell.length_c   1.000
_cell.angle_alpha   90.00
_cell.angle_beta   90.00
_cell.angle_gamma   90.00
#
_symmetry.space_group_name_H-M   'P 1'
#
loop_
_entity.id
_entity.type
_entity.pdbx_description
1 polymer ?
#
loop_
_entity_poly.entity_id
_entity_poly.type
_entity_poly.pdbx_seq_one_letter_code
_entity_poly.pdbx_strand_id
1 'polypeptide(L)'
;MCGLCTGAYGLLDATAPAFLGLPAMACGAALCVAGLSLGGRRITRTTYRPDPWLLPEWAVAGSGVLSAILLFSDLGYDPAQLNPTFYPLTWPGLPVVPAAAILLAGTAGFLAPEPAAPVRRTDTP
;
A
#
# COMPACT_ATOMS: atom_id res chain seq x y z
N MET A 1 10.78 13.32 0.69
CA MET A 1 11.42 12.13 1.31
C MET A 1 11.54 12.26 2.82
N CYS A 2 12.05 13.37 3.36
CA CYS A 2 12.14 13.57 4.82
C CYS A 2 10.83 13.30 5.59
N GLY A 3 9.68 13.79 5.10
CA GLY A 3 8.38 13.53 5.74
C GLY A 3 7.96 12.05 5.78
N LEU A 4 8.29 11.26 4.73
CA LEU A 4 8.05 9.81 4.73
C LEU A 4 9.00 9.10 5.69
N CYS A 5 10.27 9.50 5.75
CA CYS A 5 11.25 8.95 6.69
C CYS A 5 10.88 9.25 8.14
N THR A 6 10.48 10.49 8.45
CA THR A 6 10.05 10.90 9.79
C THR A 6 8.75 10.22 10.20
N GLY A 7 7.79 10.07 9.28
CA GLY A 7 6.55 9.34 9.54
C GLY A 7 6.75 7.84 9.74
N ALA A 8 7.61 7.19 8.94
CA ALA A 8 7.99 5.79 9.15
C ALA A 8 8.68 5.57 10.49
N TYR A 9 9.57 6.50 10.87
CA TYR A 9 10.22 6.49 12.18
C TYR A 9 9.19 6.62 13.31
N GLY A 10 8.27 7.58 13.23
CA GLY A 10 7.22 7.78 14.25
C GLY A 10 6.19 6.64 14.31
N LEU A 11 6.06 5.82 13.26
CA LEU A 11 5.19 4.65 13.25
C LEU A 11 5.88 3.40 13.83
N LEU A 12 7.20 3.30 13.68
CA LEU A 12 8.02 2.19 14.18
C LEU A 12 8.52 2.41 15.61
N ASP A 13 8.62 3.67 16.05
CA ASP A 13 8.98 4.02 17.43
C ASP A 13 7.74 4.10 18.32
N ALA A 14 7.58 3.14 19.22
CA ALA A 14 6.49 3.08 20.19
C ALA A 14 6.57 4.20 21.25
N THR A 15 7.70 4.92 21.35
CA THR A 15 7.87 6.04 22.29
C THR A 15 7.59 7.41 21.66
N ALA A 16 7.39 7.47 20.34
CA ALA A 16 7.11 8.70 19.64
C ALA A 16 5.66 9.17 19.88
N PRO A 17 5.40 10.49 19.93
CA PRO A 17 4.04 11.01 20.00
C PRO A 17 3.22 10.50 18.82
N ALA A 18 1.98 10.03 19.06
CA ALA A 18 1.08 9.52 18.02
C ALA A 18 0.86 10.50 16.84
N PHE A 19 1.09 11.80 17.10
CA PHE A 19 1.04 12.86 16.09
C PHE A 19 2.16 12.77 15.04
N LEU A 20 3.30 12.15 15.35
CA LEU A 20 4.43 11.95 14.43
C LEU A 20 4.30 10.70 13.56
N GLY A 21 3.45 9.73 13.90
CA GLY A 21 3.29 8.50 13.12
C GLY A 21 2.39 8.71 11.91
N LEU A 22 1.09 8.45 12.10
CA LEU A 22 0.06 8.50 11.05
C LEU A 22 -0.08 9.86 10.34
N PRO A 23 -0.17 11.01 11.06
CA PRO A 23 -0.41 12.30 10.42
C PRO A 23 0.78 12.77 9.58
N ALA A 24 2.01 12.55 10.06
CA ALA A 24 3.21 12.90 9.32
C ALA A 24 3.38 12.04 8.07
N MET A 25 3.08 10.74 8.16
CA MET A 25 3.04 9.84 6.99
C MET A 25 2.00 10.30 5.96
N ALA A 26 0.78 10.63 6.39
CA ALA A 26 -0.29 11.11 5.52
C ALA A 26 0.10 12.43 4.81
N CYS A 27 0.67 13.39 5.55
CA CYS A 27 1.21 14.62 4.99
C CYS A 27 2.34 14.36 3.98
N GLY A 28 3.29 13.45 4.30
CA GLY A 28 4.37 13.07 3.40
C GLY A 28 3.87 12.45 2.09
N ALA A 29 2.89 11.55 2.18
CA ALA A 29 2.24 10.94 1.02
C ALA A 29 1.51 11.97 0.16
N ALA A 30 0.72 12.86 0.79
CA ALA A 30 0.01 13.93 0.09
C ALA A 30 0.96 14.86 -0.67
N LEU A 31 2.08 15.24 -0.05
CA LEU A 31 3.12 16.05 -0.71
C LEU A 31 3.77 15.32 -1.88
N CYS A 32 4.01 14.02 -1.77
CA CYS A 32 4.51 13.22 -2.89
C CYS A 32 3.52 13.19 -4.05
N VAL A 33 2.24 12.91 -3.79
CA VAL A 33 1.18 12.92 -4.83
C VAL A 33 1.07 14.29 -5.48
N ALA A 34 1.09 15.36 -4.69
CA ALA A 34 1.07 16.73 -5.20
C ALA A 34 2.27 17.01 -6.11
N GLY A 35 3.48 16.62 -5.69
CA GLY A 35 4.71 16.75 -6.48
C GLY A 35 4.66 16.00 -7.81
N LEU A 36 4.22 14.74 -7.81
CA LEU A 36 4.04 13.95 -9.03
C LEU A 36 2.99 14.56 -9.97
N SER A 37 1.86 15.05 -9.42
CA SER A 37 0.80 15.65 -10.22
C SER A 37 1.24 16.95 -10.90
N LEU A 38 1.97 17.82 -10.18
CA LEU A 38 2.50 19.07 -10.71
C LEU A 38 3.62 18.81 -11.72
N GLY A 39 4.49 17.83 -11.46
CA GLY A 39 5.55 17.42 -12.39
C GLY A 39 4.98 16.82 -13.67
N GLY A 40 3.98 15.93 -13.55
CA GLY A 40 3.32 15.29 -14.69
C GLY A 40 2.61 16.28 -15.61
N ARG A 41 2.07 17.37 -15.07
CA ARG A 41 1.45 18.47 -15.84
C ARG A 41 2.46 19.28 -16.67
N ARG A 42 3.73 19.32 -16.28
CA ARG A 42 4.78 20.08 -16.99
C ARG A 42 5.42 19.30 -18.14
N ILE A 43 5.08 18.02 -18.28
CA ILE A 43 5.58 17.17 -19.36
C ILE A 43 4.71 17.41 -20.60
N THR A 44 5.23 18.17 -21.55
CA THR A 44 4.65 18.32 -22.90
C THR A 44 4.67 16.97 -23.60
N ARG A 45 3.54 16.25 -23.61
CA ARG A 45 3.42 14.93 -24.24
C ARG A 45 3.11 15.07 -25.73
N THR A 46 3.97 14.52 -26.59
CA THR A 46 3.84 14.59 -28.06
C THR A 46 3.12 13.38 -28.65
N THR A 47 1.93 13.05 -28.15
CA THR A 47 1.09 11.87 -28.49
C THR A 47 1.30 10.70 -27.52
N TYR A 48 0.45 10.65 -26.49
CA TYR A 48 0.21 9.46 -25.67
C TYR A 48 -1.29 9.23 -25.67
N ARG A 49 -1.74 7.99 -25.91
CA ARG A 49 -3.13 7.61 -25.73
C ARG A 49 -3.27 7.18 -24.26
N PRO A 50 -3.91 7.98 -23.38
CA PRO A 50 -4.10 7.57 -22.00
C PRO A 50 -4.95 6.31 -21.99
N ASP A 51 -4.36 5.22 -21.53
CA ASP A 51 -5.09 3.98 -21.33
C ASP A 51 -6.01 4.18 -20.11
N PRO A 52 -7.35 4.10 -20.26
CA PRO A 52 -8.25 4.26 -19.14
C PRO A 52 -8.07 3.10 -18.15
N TRP A 53 -8.11 3.39 -16.85
CA TRP A 53 -8.15 2.34 -15.84
C TRP A 53 -9.40 1.47 -16.02
N LEU A 54 -9.17 0.20 -16.29
CA LEU A 54 -10.16 -0.85 -16.34
C LEU A 54 -10.58 -1.24 -14.91
N LEU A 55 -11.76 -1.84 -14.80
CA LEU A 55 -12.31 -2.38 -13.55
C LEU A 55 -11.33 -3.29 -12.76
N PRO A 56 -10.57 -4.22 -13.37
CA PRO A 56 -9.59 -5.02 -12.63
C PRO A 56 -8.50 -4.20 -11.96
N GLU A 57 -8.01 -3.12 -12.59
CA GLU A 57 -7.00 -2.25 -11.98
C GLU A 57 -7.54 -1.50 -10.76
N TRP A 58 -8.80 -1.04 -10.83
CA TRP A 58 -9.49 -0.48 -9.66
C TRP A 58 -9.70 -1.49 -8.55
N ALA A 59 -10.00 -2.75 -8.89
CA ALA A 59 -10.21 -3.82 -7.91
C ALA A 59 -8.91 -4.15 -7.16
N VAL A 60 -7.78 -4.21 -7.86
CA VAL A 60 -6.44 -4.42 -7.27
C VAL A 60 -6.01 -3.24 -6.41
N ALA A 61 -6.22 -2.01 -6.88
CA ALA A 61 -5.92 -0.82 -6.08
C ALA A 61 -6.80 -0.77 -4.83
N GLY A 62 -8.09 -1.08 -4.98
CA GLY A 62 -9.07 -1.14 -3.91
C GLY A 62 -8.74 -2.20 -2.86
N SER A 63 -8.31 -3.40 -3.26
CA SER A 63 -7.96 -4.47 -2.31
C SER A 63 -6.77 -4.10 -1.45
N GLY A 64 -5.76 -3.44 -2.02
CA GLY A 64 -4.60 -2.92 -1.28
C GLY A 64 -5.00 -1.81 -0.30
N VAL A 65 -5.79 -0.84 -0.75
CA VAL A 65 -6.26 0.27 0.09
C VAL A 65 -7.15 -0.22 1.23
N LEU A 66 -8.10 -1.14 0.95
CA LEU A 66 -8.95 -1.75 1.98
C LEU A 66 -8.13 -2.50 3.02
N SER A 67 -7.16 -3.30 2.59
CA SER A 67 -6.29 -4.06 3.49
C SER A 67 -5.45 -3.13 4.37
N ALA A 68 -4.93 -2.04 3.79
CA ALA A 68 -4.22 -1.01 4.55
C ALA A 68 -5.15 -0.33 5.56
N ILE A 69 -6.35 0.10 5.16
CA ILE A 69 -7.31 0.72 6.08
C ILE A 69 -7.63 -0.23 7.24
N LEU A 70 -7.95 -1.50 6.96
CA LEU A 70 -8.24 -2.52 7.98
C LEU A 70 -7.11 -2.66 9.00
N LEU A 71 -5.86 -2.77 8.52
CA LEU A 71 -4.69 -2.91 9.39
C LEU A 71 -4.43 -1.64 10.22
N PHE A 72 -4.64 -0.46 9.63
CA PHE A 72 -4.41 0.82 10.29
C PHE A 72 -5.56 1.24 11.22
N SER A 73 -6.80 0.81 10.97
CA SER A 73 -7.93 1.06 11.87
C SER A 73 -7.83 0.26 13.17
N ASP A 74 -7.10 -0.85 13.15
CA ASP A 74 -6.88 -1.71 14.32
C ASP A 74 -5.60 -1.33 15.09
N LEU A 75 -5.09 -0.10 14.94
CA LEU A 75 -3.90 0.42 15.64
C LEU A 75 -4.02 0.50 17.18
N GLY A 76 -5.17 0.12 17.74
CA GLY A 76 -5.34 -0.14 19.18
C GLY A 76 -4.97 -1.57 19.58
N TYR A 77 -4.60 -2.43 18.64
CA TYR A 77 -4.19 -3.81 18.90
C TYR A 77 -2.83 -3.83 19.59
N ASP A 78 -2.76 -4.51 20.73
CA ASP A 78 -1.54 -4.63 21.52
C ASP A 78 -0.46 -5.40 20.71
N PRO A 79 0.66 -4.77 20.31
CA PRO A 79 1.74 -5.44 19.57
C PRO A 79 2.36 -6.60 20.38
N ALA A 80 2.10 -6.69 21.68
CA ALA A 80 2.46 -7.84 22.50
C ALA A 80 1.74 -9.14 22.06
N GLN A 81 0.55 -9.07 21.46
CA GLN A 81 -0.16 -10.26 20.96
C GLN A 81 0.42 -10.82 19.66
N LEU A 82 1.25 -10.05 18.93
CA LEU A 82 2.05 -10.54 17.80
C LEU A 82 3.40 -11.12 18.24
N ASN A 83 3.71 -11.12 19.55
CA ASN A 83 4.90 -11.77 20.10
C ASN A 83 4.52 -13.15 20.65
N PRO A 84 4.64 -14.23 19.86
CA PRO A 84 4.40 -15.57 20.35
C PRO A 84 5.35 -15.87 21.51
N THR A 85 4.79 -16.13 22.70
CA THR A 85 5.60 -16.49 23.87
C THR A 85 6.07 -17.92 23.69
N PHE A 86 7.38 -18.14 23.56
CA PHE A 86 7.97 -19.48 23.41
C PHE A 86 7.90 -20.34 24.69
N TYR A 87 7.43 -19.77 25.80
CA TYR A 87 7.35 -20.46 27.08
C TYR A 87 6.26 -19.86 27.99
N PRO A 88 5.25 -20.63 28.45
CA PRO A 88 4.92 -22.00 28.07
C PRO A 88 4.36 -22.10 26.64
N LEU A 89 4.56 -23.25 25.99
CA LEU A 89 4.12 -23.50 24.61
C LEU A 89 2.59 -23.53 24.54
N THR A 90 2.00 -22.42 24.12
CA THR A 90 0.55 -22.25 23.94
C THR A 90 0.30 -21.91 22.48
N TRP A 91 -0.85 -22.32 21.94
CA TRP A 91 -1.23 -21.96 20.58
C TRP A 91 -1.46 -20.44 20.54
N PRO A 92 -0.66 -19.67 19.76
CA PRO A 92 -0.86 -18.24 19.70
C PRO A 92 -2.23 -17.96 19.10
N GLY A 93 -2.97 -17.02 19.71
CA GLY A 93 -4.22 -16.56 19.15
C GLY A 93 -3.97 -16.04 17.74
N LEU A 94 -4.68 -16.58 16.74
CA LEU A 94 -4.58 -16.06 15.38
C LEU A 94 -5.41 -14.77 15.32
N PRO A 95 -4.78 -13.59 15.15
CA PRO A 95 -5.53 -12.36 15.05
C PRO A 95 -6.35 -12.36 13.75
N VAL A 96 -7.67 -12.51 13.88
CA VAL A 96 -8.59 -12.68 12.75
C VAL A 96 -8.61 -11.49 11.80
N VAL A 97 -8.41 -10.28 12.33
CA VAL A 97 -8.42 -9.01 11.57
C VAL A 97 -7.22 -8.91 10.62
N PRO A 98 -5.96 -8.97 11.08
CA PRO A 98 -4.80 -8.96 10.17
C PRO A 98 -4.76 -10.19 9.27
N ALA A 99 -5.24 -11.36 9.72
CA ALA A 99 -5.38 -12.53 8.84
C ALA A 99 -6.35 -12.24 7.67
N ALA A 100 -7.52 -11.65 7.95
CA ALA A 100 -8.47 -11.24 6.91
C ALA A 100 -7.90 -10.16 6.00
N ALA A 101 -7.16 -9.18 6.54
CA ALA A 101 -6.50 -8.14 5.74
C ALA A 101 -5.43 -8.72 4.81
N ILE A 102 -4.63 -9.70 5.26
CA ILE A 102 -3.65 -10.38 4.41
C ILE A 102 -4.35 -11.19 3.31
N LEU A 103 -5.45 -11.87 3.63
CA LEU A 103 -6.24 -12.60 2.64
C LEU A 103 -6.84 -11.64 1.60
N LEU A 104 -7.37 -10.50 2.03
CA LEU A 104 -7.84 -9.43 1.13
C LEU A 104 -6.72 -8.89 0.26
N ALA A 105 -5.52 -8.66 0.80
CA ALA A 105 -4.37 -8.28 -0.02
C ALA A 105 -4.02 -9.38 -1.03
N GLY A 106 -4.12 -10.65 -0.64
CA GLY A 106 -3.94 -11.81 -1.52
C GLY A 106 -4.94 -11.87 -2.68
N THR A 107 -6.15 -11.33 -2.53
CA THR A 107 -7.12 -11.25 -3.64
C THR A 107 -6.61 -10.42 -4.81
N ALA A 108 -5.68 -9.47 -4.58
CA ALA A 108 -5.03 -8.72 -5.64
C ALA A 108 -4.32 -9.63 -6.66
N GLY A 109 -3.74 -10.74 -6.21
CA GLY A 109 -3.04 -11.69 -7.08
C GLY A 109 -3.97 -12.40 -8.06
N PHE A 110 -5.24 -12.58 -7.69
CA PHE A 110 -6.27 -13.18 -8.55
C PHE A 110 -6.98 -12.14 -9.42
N LEU A 111 -7.06 -10.89 -8.95
CA LEU A 111 -7.71 -9.78 -9.67
C LEU A 111 -6.76 -9.07 -10.64
N ALA A 112 -5.46 -9.34 -10.57
CA ALA A 112 -4.46 -8.74 -11.43
C ALA A 112 -4.73 -9.09 -12.91
N PRO A 113 -4.79 -8.07 -13.81
CA PRO A 113 -4.99 -8.32 -15.24
C PRO A 113 -3.79 -9.08 -15.83
N GLU A 114 -4.06 -9.92 -16.83
CA GLU A 114 -3.02 -10.65 -17.55
C GLU A 114 -2.07 -9.67 -18.27
N PRO A 115 -0.75 -9.86 -18.21
CA PRO A 115 0.20 -9.01 -18.92
C PRO A 115 -0.10 -9.01 -20.43
N ALA A 116 -0.28 -7.83 -21.02
CA ALA A 116 -0.47 -7.72 -22.47
C ALA A 116 0.72 -8.36 -23.20
N ALA A 117 0.43 -9.25 -24.15
CA ALA A 117 1.46 -9.93 -24.93
C ALA A 117 2.33 -8.89 -25.68
N PRO A 118 3.67 -9.07 -25.71
CA PRO A 118 4.54 -8.13 -26.40
C PRO A 118 4.16 -8.07 -27.89
N VAL A 119 3.90 -6.86 -28.38
CA VAL A 119 3.65 -6.63 -29.81
C VAL A 119 4.90 -7.03 -30.58
N ARG A 120 4.83 -8.14 -31.32
CA ARG A 120 5.90 -8.56 -32.23
C ARG A 120 6.04 -7.49 -33.31
N ARG A 121 7.17 -6.76 -33.29
CA ARG A 121 7.52 -5.85 -34.38
C ARG A 121 7.74 -6.70 -35.63
N THR A 122 6.88 -6.52 -36.63
CA THR A 122 7.12 -7.04 -37.97
C THR A 122 8.10 -6.09 -38.62
N ASP A 123 9.39 -6.45 -38.62
CA ASP A 123 10.37 -5.78 -39.46
C ASP A 123 10.07 -6.19 -40.91
N THR A 124 9.43 -5.30 -41.65
CA THR A 124 9.28 -5.43 -43.11
C THR A 124 10.60 -5.04 -43.78
N PRO A 125 11.06 -5.82 -44.79
CA PRO A 125 12.32 -5.60 -45.49
C PRO A 125 12.30 -4.35 -46.39
#